data_AF-A0A531MG87-F1
#
_entry.id   AF-A0A531MG87-F1
#
_cell.length_a   1.000
_cell.length_b   1.000
_cell.length_c   1.000
_cell.angle_alpha   90.00
_cell.angle_beta   90.00
_cell.angle_gamma   90.00
#
_symmetry.space_group_name_H-M   'P 1'
#
loop_
_entity.id
_entity.type
_entity.pdbx_description
1 polymer ?
#
loop_
_entity_poly.entity_id
_entity_poly.type
_entity_poly.pdbx_seq_one_letter_code
_entity_poly.pdbx_strand_id
1 'polypeptide(L)'
;MAGSNIIDLNPELLAAAAESKAWPFEEAKKIIERYKGTDFPETILFETGYGPSGLPHIGTFGEVARTSMVRHAFRVLTQDKVAT
;
A
#
# COMPACT_ATOMS: atom_id res chain seq x y z
N MET A 1 16.51 -14.41 -1.12
CA MET A 1 16.80 -13.71 0.16
C MET A 1 16.01 -12.41 0.16
N ALA A 2 14.69 -12.47 0.37
CA ALA A 2 13.90 -11.25 0.54
C ALA A 2 14.14 -10.77 1.96
N GLY A 3 14.79 -9.62 2.13
CA GLY A 3 15.00 -9.01 3.43
C GLY A 3 13.68 -8.90 4.18
N SER A 4 13.73 -9.16 5.48
CA SER A 4 12.60 -9.01 6.39
C SER A 4 12.07 -7.57 6.31
N ASN A 5 11.04 -7.35 5.49
CA ASN A 5 10.30 -6.09 5.36
C ASN A 5 9.40 -5.91 6.58
N ILE A 6 10.01 -5.79 7.75
CA ILE A 6 9.31 -5.53 9.01
C ILE A 6 8.76 -4.11 8.93
N ILE A 7 7.43 -3.99 8.94
CA ILE A 7 6.76 -2.70 9.11
C ILE A 7 6.84 -2.35 10.59
N ASP A 8 7.23 -1.11 10.90
CA ASP A 8 7.16 -0.61 12.27
C ASP A 8 5.69 -0.35 12.64
N LEU A 9 5.18 -1.16 13.58
CA LEU A 9 3.81 -1.12 14.06
C LEU A 9 3.72 -0.44 15.44
N ASN A 10 4.67 0.44 15.78
CA ASN A 10 4.57 1.30 16.96
C ASN A 10 3.17 1.95 17.05
N PRO A 11 2.46 1.85 18.19
CA PRO A 11 1.14 2.46 18.39
C PRO A 11 1.05 3.93 17.99
N GLU A 12 2.10 4.73 18.22
CA GLU A 12 2.13 6.14 17.83
C GLU A 12 2.12 6.30 16.30
N LEU A 13 2.87 5.47 15.58
CA LEU A 13 2.89 5.46 14.11
C LEU A 13 1.57 4.96 13.54
N LEU A 14 0.94 3.98 14.18
CA LEU A 14 -0.39 3.48 13.78
C LEU A 14 -1.47 4.55 13.94
N ALA A 15 -1.46 5.29 15.04
CA ALA A 15 -2.37 6.41 15.25
C ALA A 15 -2.14 7.51 14.20
N ALA A 16 -0.87 7.88 13.97
CA ALA A 16 -0.52 8.86 12.94
C ALA A 16 -0.94 8.39 11.53
N ALA A 17 -0.77 7.11 11.20
CA ALA A 17 -1.20 6.52 9.94
C ALA A 17 -2.72 6.60 9.75
N ALA A 18 -3.50 6.30 10.80
CA ALA A 18 -4.96 6.33 10.76
C ALA A 18 -5.50 7.76 10.51
N GLU A 19 -4.85 8.78 11.07
CA GLU A 19 -5.26 10.19 10.91
C GLU A 19 -4.59 10.90 9.72
N SER A 20 -3.53 10.32 9.16
CA SER A 20 -2.75 10.93 8.08
C SER A 20 -3.62 11.27 6.88
N LYS A 21 -3.49 12.51 6.41
CA LYS A 21 -4.10 13.03 5.18
C LYS A 21 -3.18 12.89 3.96
N ALA A 22 -2.02 12.24 4.11
CA ALA A 22 -1.15 11.97 2.98
C ALA A 22 -1.86 11.05 2.00
N TRP A 23 -1.75 11.36 0.70
CA TRP A 23 -2.48 10.67 -0.37
C TRP A 23 -2.44 9.13 -0.29
N PRO A 24 -1.30 8.46 0.00
CA PRO A 24 -1.27 7.00 0.08
C PRO A 24 -2.20 6.41 1.15
N PHE A 25 -2.33 7.07 2.31
CA PHE A 25 -3.20 6.63 3.39
C PHE A 25 -4.66 6.87 3.05
N GLU A 26 -5.00 7.95 2.36
CA GLU A 26 -6.35 8.20 1.88
C GLU A 26 -6.79 7.14 0.85
N GLU A 27 -5.93 6.76 -0.10
CA GLU A 27 -6.23 5.67 -1.04
C GLU A 27 -6.34 4.31 -0.32
N ALA A 28 -5.45 4.02 0.63
CA ALA A 28 -5.51 2.79 1.42
C ALA A 28 -6.80 2.68 2.25
N LYS A 29 -7.27 3.78 2.86
CA LYS A 29 -8.55 3.84 3.59
C LYS A 29 -9.74 3.51 2.68
N LYS A 30 -9.75 4.00 1.43
CA LYS A 30 -10.80 3.66 0.46
C LYS A 30 -10.85 2.16 0.14
N ILE A 31 -9.68 1.51 0.06
CA ILE A 31 -9.60 0.05 -0.12
C ILE A 31 -10.19 -0.67 1.10
N ILE A 32 -9.82 -0.26 2.32
CA ILE A 32 -10.35 -0.86 3.55
C ILE A 32 -11.87 -0.68 3.66
N GLU A 33 -12.38 0.51 3.36
CA GLU A 33 -13.82 0.81 3.41
C GLU A 33 -14.62 -0.07 2.42
N ARG A 34 -14.03 -0.43 1.27
CA ARG A 34 -14.67 -1.34 0.29
C ARG A 34 -14.98 -2.73 0.86
N TYR A 35 -14.20 -3.18 1.84
CA TYR A 35 -14.38 -4.48 2.50
C TYR A 35 -15.05 -4.34 3.87
N LYS A 36 -15.57 -3.18 4.22
CA LYS A 36 -16.23 -2.99 5.51
C LYS A 36 -17.48 -3.87 5.62
N GLY A 37 -17.51 -4.71 6.64
CA GLY A 37 -18.60 -5.66 6.87
C GLY A 37 -18.48 -6.98 6.10
N THR A 38 -17.37 -7.19 5.39
CA THR A 38 -16.99 -8.47 4.78
C THR A 38 -15.55 -8.81 5.13
N ASP A 39 -15.15 -10.07 4.97
CA ASP A 39 -13.75 -10.44 5.12
C ASP A 39 -12.92 -9.95 3.92
N PHE A 40 -11.63 -9.68 4.17
CA PHE A 40 -10.68 -9.48 3.07
C PHE A 40 -10.49 -10.79 2.29
N PRO A 41 -10.18 -10.72 0.98
CA PRO A 41 -9.70 -11.88 0.24
C PRO A 41 -8.38 -12.38 0.82
N GLU A 42 -7.99 -13.59 0.44
CA GLU A 42 -6.70 -14.19 0.83
C GLU A 42 -5.52 -13.27 0.49
N THR A 43 -5.58 -12.54 -0.64
CA THR A 43 -4.55 -11.58 -1.06
C THR A 43 -5.19 -10.39 -1.78
N ILE A 44 -4.76 -9.18 -1.45
CA ILE A 44 -5.10 -7.95 -2.18
C ILE A 44 -3.97 -7.64 -3.16
N LEU A 45 -4.25 -7.74 -4.46
CA LEU A 45 -3.26 -7.51 -5.50
C LEU A 45 -3.07 -6.02 -5.80
N PHE A 46 -1.84 -5.54 -5.63
CA PHE A 46 -1.43 -4.19 -6.01
C PHE A 46 -0.54 -4.22 -7.24
N GLU A 47 -1.04 -3.70 -8.36
CA GLU A 47 -0.33 -3.75 -9.64
C GLU A 47 -0.07 -2.36 -10.23
N THR A 48 0.96 -2.35 -11.06
CA THR A 48 1.37 -1.22 -11.88
C THR A 48 2.01 -1.80 -13.13
N GLY A 49 1.93 -1.09 -14.25
CA GLY A 49 2.44 -1.58 -15.51
C GLY A 49 3.03 -0.45 -16.32
N TYR A 50 4.01 -0.77 -17.16
CA TYR A 50 4.55 0.16 -18.14
C TYR A 50 4.72 -0.56 -19.48
N GLY A 51 4.54 0.16 -20.57
CA GLY A 51 4.73 -0.39 -21.91
C GLY A 51 6.22 -0.62 -22.22
N PRO A 52 6.61 -1.75 -22.85
CA PRO A 52 8.01 -2.03 -23.18
C PRO A 52 8.51 -1.24 -24.40
N SER A 53 7.73 -0.28 -24.92
CA SER A 53 8.01 0.47 -26.15
C SER A 53 9.12 1.52 -26.02
N GLY A 54 9.68 1.71 -24.82
CA GLY A 54 10.77 2.65 -24.57
C GLY A 54 11.48 2.36 -23.25
N LEU A 55 12.63 3.00 -23.04
CA LEU A 55 13.34 2.93 -21.77
C LEU A 55 12.49 3.59 -20.66
N PRO A 56 12.39 2.97 -19.46
CA PRO A 56 11.74 3.60 -18.32
C PRO A 56 12.33 4.98 -18.05
N HIS A 57 11.47 5.99 -17.96
CA HIS A 57 11.85 7.33 -17.55
C HIS A 57 11.33 7.61 -16.14
N ILE A 58 11.69 8.76 -15.59
CA ILE A 58 11.33 9.13 -14.21
C ILE A 58 9.82 9.02 -13.91
N GLY A 59 8.97 9.19 -14.93
CA GLY A 59 7.51 9.01 -14.81
C GLY A 59 7.10 7.56 -14.56
N THR A 60 7.72 6.60 -15.26
CA THR A 60 7.55 5.16 -15.03
C THR A 60 7.93 4.77 -13.62
N PHE A 61 9.03 5.31 -13.09
CA PHE A 61 9.41 5.10 -11.69
C PHE A 61 8.35 5.67 -10.73
N GLY A 62 7.80 6.85 -11.03
CA GLY A 62 6.71 7.44 -10.26
C GLY A 62 5.44 6.59 -10.25
N GLU A 63 5.10 5.92 -11.36
CA GLU A 63 3.99 4.96 -11.41
C GLU A 63 4.23 3.74 -10.52
N VAL A 64 5.43 3.17 -10.55
CA VAL A 64 5.79 2.03 -9.69
C VAL A 64 5.82 2.41 -8.21
N ALA A 65 6.39 3.58 -7.91
CA ALA A 65 6.51 4.09 -6.54
C ALA A 65 5.13 4.36 -5.92
N ARG A 66 4.18 4.95 -6.67
CA ARG A 66 2.83 5.24 -6.17
C ARG A 66 2.10 3.99 -5.72
N THR A 67 2.11 2.92 -6.52
CA THR A 67 1.50 1.64 -6.13
C THR A 67 2.15 1.06 -4.87
N SER A 68 3.49 1.16 -4.77
CA SER A 68 4.22 0.69 -3.59
C SER A 68 3.90 1.51 -2.33
N MET A 69 3.73 2.84 -2.46
CA MET A 69 3.34 3.73 -1.36
C MET A 69 1.94 3.38 -0.83
N VAL A 70 0.97 3.18 -1.72
CA VAL A 70 -0.40 2.81 -1.32
C VAL A 70 -0.41 1.41 -0.69
N ARG A 71 0.30 0.43 -1.27
CA ARG A 71 0.45 -0.92 -0.70
C ARG A 71 1.04 -0.86 0.72
N HIS A 72 2.09 -0.08 0.93
CA HIS A 72 2.68 0.09 2.25
C HIS A 72 1.70 0.73 3.24
N ALA A 73 1.02 1.81 2.86
CA ALA A 73 0.01 2.45 3.71
C ALA A 73 -1.14 1.49 4.08
N PHE A 74 -1.59 0.68 3.12
CA PHE A 74 -2.59 -0.37 3.36
C PHE A 74 -2.09 -1.41 4.36
N ARG A 75 -0.85 -1.91 4.20
CA ARG A 75 -0.24 -2.84 5.15
C ARG A 75 -0.13 -2.23 6.55
N VAL A 76 0.28 -0.96 6.68
CA VAL A 76 0.33 -0.28 7.99
C VAL A 76 -1.06 -0.21 8.63
N LEU A 77 -2.08 0.25 7.90
CA LEU A 77 -3.45 0.41 8.42
C LEU A 77 -4.11 -0.93 8.78
N THR A 78 -3.72 -2.02 8.11
CA THR A 78 -4.18 -3.39 8.40
C THR A 78 -3.25 -4.14 9.36
N GLN A 79 -2.23 -3.47 9.91
CA GLN A 79 -1.20 -4.06 10.77
C GLN A 79 -0.52 -5.29 10.15
N ASP A 80 -0.37 -5.27 8.83
CA ASP A 80 0.24 -6.31 8.00
C ASP A 80 -0.46 -7.68 8.09
N LYS A 81 -1.75 -7.69 8.48
CA LYS A 81 -2.54 -8.93 8.65
C LYS A 81 -3.15 -9.44 7.34
N VAL A 82 -3.20 -8.60 6.30
CA VAL A 82 -3.76 -8.94 4.99
C VAL A 82 -2.61 -9.07 4.00
N ALA A 83 -2.54 -10.21 3.29
CA ALA A 83 -1.48 -10.42 2.30
C ALA A 83 -1.66 -9.49 1.09
N THR A 84 -0.54 -8.99 0.55
CA THR A 84 -0.49 -8.04 -0.57
C THR A 84 0.57 -8.37 -1.59
#